data_AF-A0A2K4YH92-F1
#
_entry.id   AF-A0A2K4YH92-F1
#
_cell.length_a   1.000
_cell.length_b   1.000
_cell.length_c   1.000
_cell.angle_alpha   90.00
_cell.angle_beta   90.00
_cell.angle_gamma   90.00
#
_symmetry.space_group_name_H-M   'P 1'
#
loop_
_entity.id
_entity.type
_entity.pdbx_description
1 polymer ?
#
loop_
_entity_poly.entity_id
_entity_poly.type
_entity_poly.pdbx_seq_one_letter_code
_entity_poly.pdbx_strand_id
1 'polypeptide(L)'
;VLAAGIEPLREKSYAALTVRAVAARAKVAPATAYTYFSSKNHLIAEVYLDLVQQVPFFTDVNDPMPVRVDKVLRHLALVVADEPEVGAACTIALLGGSADPAVGAARDRIGAEIHRRIATAIGPGADASTVSALEMTFFGALVQAASGQFTYHQIADRLAYVVSLILPGTGETSQETRTK
;
A
#
# COMPACT_ATOMS: atom_id res chain seq x y z
N VAL A 1 -10.25 -17.22 -8.17
CA VAL A 1 -8.82 -17.32 -8.56
C VAL A 1 -7.95 -16.42 -7.69
N LEU A 2 -8.26 -15.11 -7.57
CA LEU A 2 -7.59 -14.18 -6.64
C LEU A 2 -7.63 -14.66 -5.18
N ALA A 3 -8.80 -15.06 -4.67
CA ALA A 3 -8.94 -15.66 -3.34
C ALA A 3 -8.01 -16.86 -3.06
N ALA A 4 -7.69 -17.65 -4.09
CA ALA A 4 -6.80 -18.80 -3.95
C ALA A 4 -5.30 -18.44 -4.09
N GLY A 5 -4.98 -17.22 -4.53
CA GLY A 5 -3.64 -16.64 -4.50
C GLY A 5 -3.28 -15.95 -3.18
N ILE A 6 -4.26 -15.71 -2.31
CA ILE A 6 -4.12 -15.03 -1.01
C ILE A 6 -3.80 -16.03 0.12
N GLU A 7 -4.43 -17.20 0.11
CA GLU A 7 -4.17 -18.27 1.10
C GLU A 7 -2.69 -18.76 1.18
N PRO A 8 -1.89 -18.81 0.09
CA PRO A 8 -0.51 -19.29 0.15
C PRO A 8 0.50 -18.34 0.79
N LEU A 9 0.14 -17.07 1.02
CA LEU A 9 0.99 -16.10 1.74
C LEU A 9 1.09 -16.40 3.25
N ARG A 10 0.50 -17.51 3.72
CA ARG A 10 0.67 -17.98 5.09
C ARG A 10 1.40 -19.31 5.22
N GLU A 11 1.64 -20.02 4.10
CA GLU A 11 2.17 -21.39 4.15
C GLU A 11 3.40 -21.64 3.27
N LYS A 12 3.67 -20.86 2.20
CA LYS A 12 4.83 -21.14 1.32
C LYS A 12 5.50 -19.87 0.77
N SER A 13 6.74 -19.68 1.22
CA SER A 13 7.79 -18.76 0.75
C SER A 13 7.70 -18.38 -0.74
N TYR A 14 7.97 -17.11 -1.03
CA TYR A 14 8.18 -16.43 -2.34
C TYR A 14 8.68 -17.28 -3.53
N ALA A 15 9.55 -18.27 -3.28
CA ALA A 15 10.01 -19.21 -4.31
C ALA A 15 8.87 -20.07 -4.91
N ALA A 16 7.80 -20.30 -4.14
CA ALA A 16 6.63 -21.08 -4.54
C ALA A 16 5.53 -20.24 -5.23
N LEU A 17 5.57 -18.90 -5.13
CA LEU A 17 4.56 -18.02 -5.74
C LEU A 17 4.78 -17.95 -7.26
N THR A 18 4.14 -18.87 -7.97
CA THR A 18 4.14 -18.94 -9.44
C THR A 18 2.70 -18.96 -9.95
N VAL A 19 2.46 -18.49 -11.17
CA VAL A 19 1.14 -18.56 -11.84
C VAL A 19 0.59 -19.99 -11.83
N ARG A 20 1.47 -20.99 -11.98
CA ARG A 20 1.13 -22.41 -11.93
C ARG A 20 0.73 -22.88 -10.52
N ALA A 21 1.40 -22.41 -9.47
CA ALA A 21 1.04 -22.72 -8.08
C ALA A 21 -0.31 -22.11 -7.69
N VAL A 22 -0.57 -20.86 -8.09
CA VAL A 22 -1.88 -20.20 -7.90
C VAL A 22 -2.97 -20.92 -8.71
N ALA A 23 -2.69 -21.34 -9.95
CA ALA A 23 -3.64 -22.10 -10.77
C ALA A 23 -4.03 -23.44 -10.14
N ALA A 24 -3.03 -24.21 -9.71
CA ALA A 24 -3.25 -25.51 -9.07
C ALA A 24 -4.09 -25.40 -7.79
N ARG A 25 -3.88 -24.34 -6.99
CA ARG A 25 -4.63 -24.07 -5.76
C ARG A 25 -6.04 -23.58 -6.03
N ALA A 26 -6.21 -22.70 -7.02
CA ALA A 26 -7.50 -22.22 -7.49
C ALA A 26 -8.34 -23.30 -8.19
N LYS A 27 -7.80 -24.52 -8.33
CA LYS A 27 -8.40 -25.65 -9.07
C LYS A 27 -8.71 -25.29 -10.52
N VAL A 28 -7.88 -24.45 -11.13
CA VAL A 28 -7.98 -24.07 -12.55
C VAL A 28 -6.79 -24.61 -13.33
N ALA A 29 -6.99 -24.86 -14.61
CA ALA A 29 -5.88 -25.27 -15.48
C ALA A 29 -4.83 -24.15 -15.55
N PRO A 30 -3.52 -24.47 -15.59
CA PRO A 30 -2.47 -23.46 -15.73
C PRO A 30 -2.67 -22.55 -16.96
N ALA A 31 -3.15 -23.11 -18.08
CA ALA A 31 -3.49 -22.35 -19.28
C ALA A 31 -4.55 -21.26 -19.02
N THR A 32 -5.55 -21.55 -18.17
CA THR A 32 -6.56 -20.59 -17.74
C THR A 32 -5.96 -19.48 -16.89
N ALA A 33 -4.98 -19.77 -16.03
CA ALA A 33 -4.30 -18.74 -15.23
C ALA A 33 -3.44 -17.80 -16.08
N TYR A 34 -2.82 -18.29 -17.16
CA TYR A 34 -2.11 -17.44 -18.12
C TYR A 34 -3.03 -16.55 -18.96
N THR A 35 -4.34 -16.85 -19.02
CA THR A 35 -5.34 -15.94 -19.58
C THR A 35 -5.58 -14.72 -18.66
N TYR A 36 -5.40 -14.89 -17.34
CA TYR A 36 -5.60 -13.81 -16.36
C TYR A 36 -4.30 -13.07 -16.01
N PHE A 37 -3.17 -13.78 -15.97
CA PHE A 37 -1.88 -13.23 -15.57
C PHE A 37 -0.85 -13.39 -16.69
N SER A 38 -0.53 -12.28 -17.35
CA SER A 38 0.49 -12.18 -18.41
C SER A 38 1.91 -12.50 -17.94
N SER A 39 2.21 -12.25 -16.66
CA SER A 39 3.54 -12.45 -16.08
C SER A 39 3.49 -12.73 -14.58
N LYS A 40 4.59 -13.23 -14.02
CA LYS A 40 4.75 -13.36 -12.56
C LYS A 40 4.59 -11.99 -11.86
N ASN A 41 5.11 -10.94 -12.47
CA ASN A 41 4.99 -9.57 -11.96
C ASN A 41 3.54 -9.07 -11.99
N HIS A 42 2.78 -9.40 -13.03
CA HIS A 42 1.35 -9.07 -13.09
C HIS A 42 0.57 -9.80 -11.99
N LEU A 43 0.81 -11.10 -11.77
CA LEU A 43 0.21 -11.82 -10.65
C LEU A 43 0.53 -11.17 -9.30
N ILE A 44 1.80 -10.82 -9.07
CA ILE A 44 2.24 -10.18 -7.82
C ILE A 44 1.55 -8.82 -7.62
N ALA A 45 1.45 -8.01 -8.67
CA ALA A 45 0.78 -6.71 -8.60
C ALA A 45 -0.73 -6.87 -8.29
N GLU A 46 -1.42 -7.85 -8.88
CA GLU A 46 -2.83 -8.12 -8.59
C GLU A 46 -3.05 -8.63 -7.16
N VAL A 47 -2.16 -9.48 -6.65
CA VAL A 47 -2.21 -9.93 -5.24
C VAL A 47 -2.02 -8.74 -4.30
N TYR A 48 -1.06 -7.86 -4.59
CA TYR A 48 -0.85 -6.67 -3.76
C TYR A 48 -2.01 -5.68 -3.83
N LEU A 49 -2.60 -5.48 -5.01
CA LEU A 49 -3.81 -4.68 -5.15
C LEU A 49 -4.94 -5.22 -4.26
N ASP A 50 -5.16 -6.53 -4.27
CA ASP A 50 -6.19 -7.15 -3.44
C ASP A 50 -5.90 -6.96 -1.94
N LEU A 51 -4.65 -7.16 -1.51
CA LEU A 51 -4.28 -6.93 -0.12
C LEU A 51 -4.45 -5.46 0.31
N VAL A 52 -4.09 -4.51 -0.55
CA VAL A 52 -4.31 -3.07 -0.31
C VAL A 52 -5.82 -2.75 -0.24
N GLN A 53 -6.66 -3.43 -1.03
CA GLN A 53 -8.12 -3.28 -0.99
C GLN A 53 -8.74 -3.83 0.30
N GLN A 54 -8.12 -4.80 0.95
CA GLN A 54 -8.57 -5.36 2.23
C GLN A 54 -8.26 -4.47 3.43
N VAL A 55 -7.39 -3.47 3.29
CA VAL A 55 -7.14 -2.49 4.35
C VAL A 55 -8.47 -1.81 4.71
N PRO A 56 -8.76 -1.55 6.00
CA PRO A 56 -9.96 -0.80 6.37
C PRO A 56 -9.85 0.68 6.01
N PHE A 57 -10.98 1.34 5.78
CA PHE A 57 -11.03 2.81 5.75
C PHE A 57 -11.11 3.33 7.18
N PHE A 58 -10.30 4.35 7.50
CA PHE A 58 -10.31 5.01 8.80
C PHE A 58 -10.98 6.38 8.67
N THR A 59 -12.28 6.44 8.96
CA THR A 59 -13.15 7.61 8.75
C THR A 59 -13.88 8.08 9.99
N ASP A 60 -13.57 7.50 11.16
CA ASP A 60 -14.21 7.88 12.42
C ASP A 60 -13.93 9.35 12.74
N VAL A 61 -14.98 10.17 12.72
CA VAL A 61 -14.89 11.62 12.98
C VAL A 61 -14.44 11.95 14.40
N ASN A 62 -14.54 11.00 15.33
CA ASN A 62 -14.07 11.17 16.71
C ASN A 62 -12.55 11.03 16.82
N ASP A 63 -11.90 10.37 15.86
CA ASP A 63 -10.45 10.30 15.79
C ASP A 63 -9.89 11.58 15.14
N PRO A 64 -8.84 12.20 15.71
CA PRO A 64 -8.16 13.32 15.05
C PRO A 64 -7.64 12.92 13.66
N MET A 65 -7.66 13.86 12.71
CA MET A 65 -7.20 13.61 11.33
C MET A 65 -5.80 12.97 11.24
N PRO A 66 -4.75 13.45 11.96
CA PRO A 66 -3.44 12.82 11.91
C PRO A 66 -3.45 11.36 12.38
N VAL A 67 -4.32 11.01 13.34
CA VAL A 67 -4.47 9.63 13.85
C VAL A 67 -5.11 8.74 12.79
N ARG A 68 -6.11 9.22 12.05
CA ARG A 68 -6.71 8.45 10.95
C ARG A 68 -5.71 8.20 9.82
N VAL A 69 -4.93 9.21 9.45
CA VAL A 69 -3.89 9.10 8.42
C VAL A 69 -2.78 8.14 8.85
N ASP A 70 -2.31 8.23 10.10
CA ASP A 70 -1.35 7.28 10.66
C ASP A 70 -1.87 5.84 10.59
N LYS A 71 -3.11 5.60 11.02
CA LYS A 71 -3.74 4.26 10.93
C LYS A 71 -3.76 3.75 9.48
N VAL A 72 -4.14 4.57 8.50
CA VAL A 72 -4.10 4.18 7.07
C VAL A 72 -2.68 3.77 6.66
N LEU A 73 -1.70 4.64 6.89
CA LEU A 73 -0.33 4.41 6.42
C LEU A 73 0.35 3.23 7.12
N ARG A 74 0.12 3.07 8.43
CA ARG A 74 0.57 1.92 9.20
C ARG A 74 -0.02 0.62 8.66
N HIS A 75 -1.34 0.57 8.46
CA HIS A 75 -1.97 -0.64 7.93
C HIS A 75 -1.48 -0.96 6.52
N LEU A 76 -1.37 0.05 5.64
CA LEU A 76 -0.83 -0.14 4.28
C LEU A 76 0.62 -0.64 4.29
N ALA A 77 1.48 -0.12 5.17
CA ALA A 77 2.87 -0.57 5.27
C ALA A 77 2.98 -2.01 5.81
N LEU A 78 2.06 -2.40 6.70
CA LEU A 78 2.05 -3.73 7.32
C LEU A 78 1.39 -4.81 6.46
N VAL A 79 0.68 -4.44 5.37
CA VAL A 79 0.09 -5.40 4.42
C VAL A 79 1.12 -6.43 3.92
N VAL A 80 2.37 -6.01 3.74
CA VAL A 80 3.47 -6.84 3.23
C VAL A 80 4.51 -7.17 4.30
N ALA A 81 4.22 -6.89 5.57
CA ALA A 81 5.17 -7.15 6.66
C ALA A 81 5.36 -8.65 6.93
N ASP A 82 4.30 -9.44 6.78
CA ASP A 82 4.36 -10.90 6.93
C ASP A 82 5.06 -11.58 5.75
N GLU A 83 5.09 -10.93 4.57
CA GLU A 83 5.63 -11.46 3.32
C GLU A 83 6.51 -10.39 2.61
N PRO A 84 7.68 -10.07 3.20
CA PRO A 84 8.50 -8.95 2.77
C PRO A 84 9.05 -9.10 1.35
N GLU A 85 9.26 -10.33 0.87
CA GLU A 85 9.67 -10.60 -0.50
C GLU A 85 8.59 -10.22 -1.53
N VAL A 86 7.31 -10.37 -1.18
CA VAL A 86 6.20 -9.92 -2.02
C VAL A 86 6.18 -8.40 -2.06
N GLY A 87 6.33 -7.74 -0.92
CA GLY A 87 6.46 -6.28 -0.85
C GLY A 87 7.64 -5.76 -1.68
N ALA A 88 8.81 -6.41 -1.60
CA ALA A 88 9.98 -6.04 -2.39
C ALA A 88 9.75 -6.24 -3.90
N ALA A 89 9.18 -7.37 -4.30
CA ALA A 89 8.86 -7.65 -5.70
C ALA A 89 7.79 -6.69 -6.25
N CYS A 90 6.78 -6.34 -5.45
CA CYS A 90 5.81 -5.32 -5.78
C CYS A 90 6.49 -3.96 -5.97
N THR A 91 7.32 -3.52 -5.04
CA THR A 91 8.05 -2.26 -5.16
C THR A 91 8.91 -2.24 -6.43
N ILE A 92 9.61 -3.34 -6.76
CA ILE A 92 10.38 -3.45 -8.00
C ILE A 92 9.47 -3.41 -9.23
N ALA A 93 8.32 -4.10 -9.21
CA ALA A 93 7.36 -4.09 -10.32
C ALA A 93 6.68 -2.72 -10.48
N LEU A 94 6.48 -1.99 -9.39
CA LEU A 94 5.93 -0.64 -9.36
C LEU A 94 6.96 0.39 -9.83
N LEU A 95 8.25 0.22 -9.54
CA LEU A 95 9.31 1.15 -9.98
C LEU A 95 9.82 0.84 -11.38
N GLY A 96 9.77 -0.42 -11.80
CA GLY A 96 10.18 -0.85 -13.12
C GLY A 96 9.27 -0.29 -14.21
N GLY A 97 9.86 0.24 -15.27
CA GLY A 97 9.18 0.42 -16.55
C GLY A 97 8.94 -0.94 -17.18
N SER A 98 8.03 -1.74 -16.60
CA SER A 98 7.68 -3.04 -17.14
C SER A 98 7.14 -2.85 -18.56
N ALA A 99 7.69 -3.57 -19.53
CA ALA A 99 7.16 -3.62 -20.90
C ALA A 99 5.75 -4.26 -20.96
N ASP A 100 5.26 -4.84 -19.86
CA ASP A 100 3.94 -5.46 -19.74
C ASP A 100 2.88 -4.42 -19.34
N PRO A 101 1.95 -4.06 -20.25
CA PRO A 101 0.90 -3.08 -19.97
C PRO A 101 0.00 -3.48 -18.81
N ALA A 102 -0.17 -4.77 -18.53
CA ALA A 102 -1.02 -5.25 -17.45
C ALA A 102 -0.44 -4.92 -16.06
N VAL A 103 0.89 -4.93 -15.94
CA VAL A 103 1.58 -4.49 -14.72
C VAL A 103 1.38 -3.00 -14.50
N GLY A 104 1.46 -2.19 -15.58
CA GLY A 104 1.15 -0.75 -15.53
C GLY A 104 -0.28 -0.48 -15.07
N ALA A 105 -1.26 -1.17 -15.64
CA ALA A 105 -2.65 -1.04 -15.24
C ALA A 105 -2.90 -1.45 -13.78
N ALA A 106 -2.20 -2.47 -13.27
CA ALA A 106 -2.25 -2.85 -11.86
C ALA A 106 -1.63 -1.78 -10.97
N ARG A 107 -0.46 -1.24 -11.37
CA ARG A 107 0.19 -0.11 -10.68
C ARG A 107 -0.74 1.09 -10.54
N ASP A 108 -1.42 1.47 -11.60
CA ASP A 108 -2.33 2.63 -11.58
C ASP A 108 -3.51 2.40 -10.62
N ARG A 109 -4.07 1.19 -10.61
CA ARG A 109 -5.13 0.80 -9.67
C ARG A 109 -4.66 0.80 -8.21
N ILE A 110 -3.44 0.33 -7.95
CA ILE A 110 -2.81 0.37 -6.63
C ILE A 110 -2.64 1.82 -6.16
N GLY A 111 -2.07 2.67 -7.02
CA GLY A 111 -1.89 4.09 -6.73
C GLY A 111 -3.21 4.80 -6.44
N ALA A 112 -4.22 4.56 -7.27
CA ALA A 112 -5.57 5.12 -7.07
C ALA A 112 -6.22 4.65 -5.76
N GLU A 113 -5.98 3.40 -5.34
CA GLU A 113 -6.52 2.89 -4.09
C GLU A 113 -5.81 3.50 -2.86
N ILE A 114 -4.49 3.62 -2.90
CA ILE A 114 -3.73 4.30 -1.84
C ILE A 114 -4.19 5.76 -1.73
N HIS A 115 -4.30 6.46 -2.87
CA HIS A 115 -4.82 7.82 -2.93
C HIS A 115 -6.20 7.95 -2.26
N ARG A 116 -7.13 7.08 -2.68
CA ARG A 116 -8.49 7.05 -2.14
C ARG A 116 -8.50 6.89 -0.63
N ARG A 117 -7.67 6.00 -0.08
CA ARG A 117 -7.58 5.75 1.36
C ARG A 117 -7.01 6.93 2.14
N ILE A 118 -5.93 7.53 1.64
CA ILE A 118 -5.30 8.69 2.27
C ILE A 118 -6.25 9.89 2.25
N ALA A 119 -6.81 10.22 1.08
CA ALA A 119 -7.76 11.32 0.94
C ALA A 119 -9.01 11.14 1.83
N THR A 120 -9.51 9.91 1.91
CA THR A 120 -10.66 9.56 2.77
C THR A 120 -10.33 9.72 4.26
N ALA A 121 -9.12 9.37 4.70
CA ALA A 121 -8.70 9.54 6.09
C ALA A 121 -8.48 11.01 6.47
N ILE A 122 -8.00 11.84 5.53
CA ILE A 122 -7.93 13.29 5.72
C ILE A 122 -9.35 13.85 5.86
N GLY A 123 -10.25 13.47 4.95
CA GLY A 123 -11.66 13.85 4.96
C GLY A 123 -11.99 15.00 4.01
N PRO A 124 -13.19 15.59 4.13
CA PRO A 124 -13.63 16.67 3.25
C PRO A 124 -12.68 17.88 3.29
N GLY A 125 -12.33 18.41 2.11
CA GLY A 125 -11.40 19.54 2.01
C GLY A 125 -9.92 19.14 2.06
N ALA A 126 -9.60 17.86 1.84
CA ALA A 126 -8.22 17.40 1.71
C ALA A 126 -7.46 18.23 0.66
N ASP A 127 -6.40 18.91 1.11
CA ASP A 127 -5.48 19.59 0.20
C ASP A 127 -4.72 18.56 -0.64
N ALA A 128 -4.75 18.73 -1.96
CA ALA A 128 -4.12 17.82 -2.91
C ALA A 128 -2.60 17.73 -2.71
N SER A 129 -1.96 18.83 -2.27
CA SER A 129 -0.52 18.86 -2.00
C SER A 129 -0.16 17.99 -0.80
N THR A 130 -0.98 18.04 0.24
CA THR A 130 -0.86 17.22 1.45
C THR A 130 -1.03 15.72 1.13
N VAL A 131 -2.06 15.36 0.35
CA VAL A 131 -2.27 13.98 -0.10
C VAL A 131 -1.06 13.49 -0.89
N SER A 132 -0.59 14.27 -1.87
CA SER A 132 0.58 13.94 -2.69
C SER A 132 1.85 13.77 -1.86
N ALA A 133 2.07 14.64 -0.86
CA ALA A 133 3.23 14.52 0.03
C ALA A 133 3.20 13.23 0.86
N LEU A 134 2.01 12.83 1.36
CA LEU A 134 1.84 11.57 2.10
C LEU A 134 2.03 10.35 1.20
N GLU A 135 1.53 10.39 -0.04
CA GLU A 135 1.75 9.33 -1.03
C GLU A 135 3.23 9.16 -1.39
N MET A 136 3.91 10.27 -1.70
CA MET A 136 5.35 10.26 -1.99
C MET A 136 6.16 9.71 -0.81
N THR A 137 5.77 10.09 0.41
CA THR A 137 6.38 9.56 1.64
C THR A 137 6.16 8.06 1.76
N PHE A 138 4.93 7.59 1.56
CA PHE A 138 4.58 6.17 1.64
C PHE A 138 5.36 5.34 0.63
N PHE A 139 5.35 5.73 -0.64
CA PHE A 139 6.09 5.02 -1.69
C PHE A 139 7.59 5.06 -1.42
N GLY A 140 8.16 6.21 -1.01
CA GLY A 140 9.57 6.31 -0.63
C GLY A 140 9.95 5.40 0.54
N ALA A 141 9.05 5.22 1.50
CA ALA A 141 9.25 4.32 2.62
C ALA A 141 9.21 2.84 2.19
N LEU A 142 8.32 2.47 1.26
CA LEU A 142 8.29 1.13 0.67
C LEU A 142 9.57 0.80 -0.10
N VAL A 143 10.17 1.78 -0.80
CA VAL A 143 11.47 1.60 -1.46
C VAL A 143 12.58 1.30 -0.46
N GLN A 144 12.62 2.02 0.66
CA GLN A 144 13.61 1.79 1.71
C GLN A 144 13.43 0.40 2.35
N ALA A 145 12.19 -0.05 2.58
CA ALA A 145 11.92 -1.42 3.04
C ALA A 145 12.36 -2.48 2.02
N ALA A 146 11.98 -2.30 0.75
CA ALA A 146 12.35 -3.23 -0.33
C ALA A 146 13.87 -3.31 -0.55
N SER A 147 14.59 -2.22 -0.25
CA SER A 147 16.05 -2.16 -0.33
C SER A 147 16.75 -2.81 0.88
N GLY A 148 15.99 -3.28 1.87
CA GLY A 148 16.52 -3.87 3.11
C GLY A 148 17.10 -2.86 4.09
N GLN A 149 16.94 -1.55 3.87
CA GLN A 149 17.43 -0.52 4.79
C GLN A 149 16.62 -0.48 6.09
N PHE A 150 15.33 -0.81 6.01
CA PHE A 150 14.42 -0.90 7.14
C PHE A 150 13.49 -2.10 6.98
N THR A 151 12.96 -2.61 8.09
CA THR A 151 11.83 -3.55 8.07
C THR A 151 10.51 -2.81 7.85
N TYR A 152 9.48 -3.50 7.37
CA TYR A 152 8.14 -2.90 7.20
C TYR A 152 7.55 -2.36 8.52
N HIS A 153 7.86 -3.00 9.65
CA HIS A 153 7.49 -2.51 10.99
C HIS A 153 8.20 -1.19 11.34
N GLN A 154 9.51 -1.09 11.08
CA GLN A 154 10.25 0.15 11.29
C GLN A 154 9.77 1.27 10.36
N ILE A 155 9.39 0.94 9.12
CA ILE A 155 8.76 1.89 8.20
C ILE A 155 7.42 2.37 8.76
N ALA A 156 6.57 1.48 9.28
CA ALA A 156 5.29 1.86 9.86
C ALA A 156 5.45 2.84 11.04
N ASP A 157 6.43 2.61 11.91
CA ASP A 157 6.71 3.52 13.03
C ASP A 157 7.28 4.87 12.55
N ARG A 158 8.12 4.85 11.51
CA ARG A 158 8.68 6.08 10.93
C ARG A 158 7.64 6.91 10.19
N LEU A 159 6.67 6.26 9.54
CA LEU A 159 5.56 6.94 8.87
C LEU A 159 4.75 7.76 9.88
N ALA A 160 4.51 7.25 11.09
CA ALA A 160 3.84 8.00 12.15
C ALA A 160 4.55 9.32 12.47
N TYR A 161 5.88 9.28 12.57
CA TYR A 161 6.69 10.48 12.80
C TYR A 161 6.58 11.46 11.63
N VAL A 162 6.70 11.00 10.38
CA VAL A 162 6.62 11.88 9.21
C VAL A 162 5.21 12.48 9.06
N VAL A 163 4.15 11.72 9.35
CA VAL A 163 2.78 12.23 9.41
C VAL A 163 2.66 13.40 10.37
N SER A 164 3.29 13.32 11.55
CA SER A 164 3.26 14.42 12.53
C SER A 164 3.98 15.69 12.05
N LEU A 165 4.95 15.56 11.14
CA LEU A 165 5.66 16.69 10.53
C LEU A 165 4.87 17.32 9.38
N ILE A 166 4.20 16.50 8.56
CA ILE A 166 3.42 16.95 7.39
C ILE A 166 2.08 17.54 7.84
N LEU A 167 1.45 16.93 8.85
CA LEU A 167 0.20 17.37 9.44
C LEU A 167 0.49 17.99 10.80
N PRO A 168 1.04 19.22 10.86
CA PRO A 168 1.22 19.89 12.14
C PRO A 168 -0.15 19.96 12.81
N GLY A 169 -0.22 19.44 14.04
CA GLY A 169 -1.44 19.47 14.82
C GLY A 169 -2.00 20.89 14.82
N THR A 170 -3.27 21.03 14.44
CA THR A 170 -4.00 22.30 14.46
C THR A 170 -4.21 22.78 15.90
N GLY A 171 -3.12 23.12 16.58
CA GLY A 171 -3.06 23.50 17.99
C GLY A 171 -2.32 24.81 18.25
N GLU A 172 -1.77 25.47 17.23
CA GLU A 172 -1.04 26.74 17.40
C GLU A 172 -1.37 27.70 16.25
N THR A 173 -2.49 28.43 16.34
CA THR A 173 -2.70 29.71 15.61
C THR A 173 -3.92 30.51 16.08
N SER A 174 -4.37 30.36 17.34
CA SER A 174 -5.48 31.17 17.86
C SER A 174 -5.30 31.62 19.31
N GLN A 175 -4.11 32.11 19.67
CA GLN A 175 -3.93 32.97 20.85
C GLN A 175 -2.77 33.95 20.62
N GLU A 176 -3.06 35.06 19.95
CA GLU A 176 -2.36 36.37 19.98
C GLU A 176 -2.91 37.15 18.78
N THR A 177 -3.99 37.92 18.90
CA THR A 177 -3.93 39.29 19.42
C THR A 177 -5.36 39.78 19.66
N ARG A 178 -5.86 39.67 20.90
CA ARG A 178 -7.02 40.44 21.37
C ARG A 178 -6.79 40.94 22.79
N THR A 179 -5.93 41.95 22.93
CA THR A 179 -5.86 42.98 24.00
C THR A 179 -4.51 43.68 23.81
N LYS A 180 -4.36 45.01 23.74
CA LYS A 180 -5.16 46.17 24.12
C LYS A 180 -4.98 47.28 23.07
#